data_AF-A0A8S8Z0X2-F1
#
_entry.id   AF-A0A8S8Z0X2-F1
#
_cell.length_a   1.000
_cell.length_b   1.000
_cell.length_c   1.000
_cell.angle_alpha   90.00
_cell.angle_beta   90.00
_cell.angle_gamma   90.00
#
_symmetry.space_group_name_H-M   'P 1'
#
loop_
_entity.id
_entity.type
_entity.pdbx_description
1 polymer ?
#
loop_
_entity_poly.entity_id
_entity_poly.type
_entity_poly.pdbx_seq_one_letter_code
_entity_poly.pdbx_strand_id
1 'polypeptide(L)' 'MGIDRQQLVIDVHKVFFTMLLRHSIFHADPHPGNISVKDDGSLILYDFGMIGKAEQ' A
#
# COMPACT_ATOMS: atom_id res chain seq x y z
N MET A 1 0.03 6.98 19.89
CA MET A 1 -0.94 6.70 18.82
C MET A 1 -1.52 5.32 19.09
N GLY A 2 -2.80 5.22 19.45
CA GLY A 2 -3.48 3.94 19.74
C GLY A 2 -3.78 3.13 18.47
N ILE A 3 -2.81 3.04 17.55
CA ILE A 3 -2.97 2.38 16.26
C ILE A 3 -2.90 0.87 16.48
N ASP A 4 -3.95 0.18 16.04
CA ASP A 4 -3.96 -1.27 15.95
C ASP A 4 -3.01 -1.72 14.82
N ARG A 5 -1.89 -2.33 15.23
CA ARG A 5 -0.85 -2.80 14.30
C ARG A 5 -1.33 -3.95 13.42
N GLN A 6 -2.22 -4.81 13.92
CA GLN A 6 -2.77 -5.90 13.12
C GLN A 6 -3.68 -5.34 12.02
N GLN A 7 -4.55 -4.40 12.38
CA GLN A 7 -5.42 -3.74 11.43
C GLN A 7 -4.62 -2.96 10.38
N LEU A 8 -3.57 -2.25 10.81
CA LEU A 8 -2.66 -1.55 9.91
C LEU A 8 -2.02 -2.47 8.87
N VAL A 9 -1.51 -3.63 9.29
CA VAL A 9 -0.92 -4.62 8.37
C VAL A 9 -1.95 -5.10 7.36
N ILE A 10 -3.16 -5.40 7.83
CA ILE A 10 -4.28 -5.81 6.96
C ILE A 10 -4.57 -4.74 5.91
N ASP A 11 -4.61 -3.47 6.31
CA ASP A 11 -4.95 -2.37 5.40
C ASP A 11 -3.85 -2.10 4.39
N VAL A 12 -2.57 -2.20 4.79
CA VAL A 12 -1.43 -2.16 3.86
C VAL A 12 -1.55 -3.27 2.81
N HIS A 13 -1.83 -4.51 3.24
CA HIS A 13 -2.00 -5.64 2.32
C HIS A 13 -3.19 -5.39 1.38
N LYS A 14 -4.34 -4.94 1.89
CA LYS A 14 -5.52 -4.64 1.07
C LYS A 14 -5.21 -3.65 -0.04
N VAL A 15 -4.42 -2.61 0.23
CA VAL A 15 -4.03 -1.63 -0.80
C VAL A 15 -3.23 -2.29 -1.92
N PHE A 16 -2.15 -3.02 -1.60
CA PHE A 16 -1.30 -3.65 -2.61
C PHE A 16 -1.99 -4.79 -3.37
N PHE A 17 -2.79 -5.61 -2.69
CA PHE A 17 -3.57 -6.65 -3.35
C PHE A 17 -4.73 -6.09 -4.18
N THR A 18 -5.31 -4.96 -3.78
CA THR A 18 -6.31 -4.28 -4.62
C THR A 18 -5.69 -3.74 -5.90
N MET A 19 -4.52 -3.11 -5.81
CA MET A 19 -3.72 -2.72 -6.97
C MET A 19 -3.50 -3.93 -7.90
N LEU A 20 -2.99 -5.03 -7.36
CA LEU A 20 -2.62 -6.21 -8.17
C LEU A 20 -3.84 -6.93 -8.74
N LEU A 21 -4.78 -7.34 -7.89
CA LEU A 21 -5.85 -8.26 -8.24
C LEU A 21 -7.06 -7.58 -8.89
N ARG A 22 -7.33 -6.30 -8.56
CA ARG A 22 -8.48 -5.57 -9.11
C ARG A 22 -8.10 -4.61 -10.23
N HIS A 23 -6.93 -4.01 -10.13
CA HIS A 23 -6.50 -2.99 -11.08
C HIS A 23 -5.42 -3.47 -12.04
N SER A 24 -4.94 -4.71 -11.89
CA SER A 24 -3.85 -5.29 -12.68
C SER A 24 -2.60 -4.39 -12.70
N ILE A 25 -2.33 -3.68 -11.61
CA ILE A 25 -1.12 -2.87 -11.43
C ILE A 25 -0.39 -3.30 -10.17
N PHE A 26 0.93 -3.22 -10.15
CA PHE A 26 1.70 -3.57 -8.98
C PHE A 26 2.74 -2.50 -8.68
N HIS A 27 2.94 -2.23 -7.40
CA HIS A 27 4.04 -1.39 -6.94
C HIS A 27 5.28 -2.28 -6.82
N ALA A 28 6.27 -2.08 -7.69
CA ALA A 28 7.44 -2.94 -7.79
C ALA A 28 8.45 -2.73 -6.66
N ASP A 29 8.35 -1.61 -5.93
CA ASP A 29 9.19 -1.33 -4.75
C ASP A 29 8.42 -0.66 -3.60
N PRO A 30 7.63 -1.43 -2.82
CA PRO A 30 6.91 -0.90 -1.67
C PRO A 30 7.85 -0.72 -0.46
N HIS A 31 8.92 0.06 -0.63
CA HIS A 31 9.87 0.39 0.43
C HIS A 31 9.19 1.20 1.54
N PRO A 32 9.51 0.99 2.85
CA PRO A 32 8.93 1.76 3.94
C PRO A 32 9.08 3.28 3.81
N GLY A 33 10.08 3.78 3.09
CA GLY A 33 10.23 5.21 2.78
C GLY A 33 9.11 5.80 1.92
N ASN A 34 8.36 4.97 1.18
CA ASN A 34 7.27 5.40 0.30
C ASN A 34 5.89 5.31 0.97
N ILE A 35 5.82 4.89 2.23
CA ILE A 35 4.57 4.70 2.97
C ILE A 35 4.67 5.34 4.34
N SER A 36 3.65 6.09 4.76
CA SER A 36 3.51 6.52 6.15
C SER A 36 2.11 6.29 6.67
N VAL A 37 1.96 6.40 7.99
CA VAL A 37 0.70 6.23 8.71
C VAL A 37 0.37 7.54 9.40
N LYS A 38 -0.80 8.09 9.13
CA LYS A 38 -1.30 9.28 9.84
C LYS A 38 -1.70 8.92 11.27
N ASP A 39 -1.89 9.96 12.08
CA ASP A 39 -2.32 9.84 13.47
C ASP A 39 -3.67 9.10 13.63
N ASP A 40 -4.51 9.13 12.60
CA ASP A 40 -5.81 8.42 12.53
C ASP A 40 -5.71 6.97 12.01
N GLY A 41 -4.50 6.49 11.70
CA GLY A 41 -4.26 5.15 11.17
C GLY A 41 -4.42 5.01 9.65
N SER A 42 -4.76 6.09 8.92
CA SER A 42 -4.82 6.04 7.46
C SER A 42 -3.43 6.00 6.82
N LEU A 43 -3.34 5.34 5.66
CA LEU A 43 -2.09 5.18 4.91
C LEU A 43 -1.87 6.36 3.97
N ILE A 44 -0.63 6.84 3.90
CA ILE A 44 -0.13 7.77 2.89
C ILE A 44 0.85 7.00 2.00
N LEU A 45 0.66 7.10 0.68
CA LEU A 45 1.61 6.61 -0.32
C LEU A 45 2.27 7.82 -0.99
N TYR A 46 3.60 7.88 -0.94
CA TYR A 46 4.37 9.01 -1.49
C TYR A 46 4.79 8.81 -2.94
N ASP A 47 5.13 7.58 -3.31
CA ASP A 47 5.74 7.27 -4.59
C ASP A 47 4.84 6.31 -5.39
N PHE A 48 4.80 6.54 -6.70
CA PHE A 48 4.14 5.72 -7.71
C PHE A 48 5.02 5.61 -8.97
N GLY A 49 6.33 5.86 -8.86
CA GLY A 49 7.29 5.87 -9.96
C GLY A 49 7.62 4.48 -10.48
N MET A 50 7.62 3.46 -9.62
CA MET A 50 7.83 2.06 -10.01
C MET A 50 6.54 1.25 -9.98
N ILE A 51 5.56 1.69 -10.79
CA ILE A 51 4.30 0.97 -11.02
C ILE A 51 4.43 0.15 -12.32
N GLY A 52 4.18 -1.15 -12.23
CA GLY A 52 4.03 -2.03 -13.37
C GLY A 52 2.57 -2.40 -13.64
N LYS A 53 2.27 -2.86 -14.85
CA LYS A 53 0.96 -3.44 -15.19
C LYS A 53 1.12 -4.94 -15.42
N ALA A 54 0.27 -5.73 -14.79
CA ALA A 54 0.14 -7.14 -15.13
C ALA A 54 -0.72 -7.23 -16.40
N GLU A 55 -0.14 -7.72 -17.49
CA GLU A 55 -0.92 -8.17 -18.63
C GLU A 55 -1.61 -9.49 -18.24
N GLN A 56 -2.88 -9.63 -18.60
CA GLN A 56 -3.62 -10.90 -18.45
C GLN A 56 -3.41 -11.76 -19.69
#